data_AF-A0A9P5I9V1-F1
#
_entry.id   AF-A0A9P5I9V1-F1
#
_cell.length_a   1.000
_cell.length_b   1.000
_cell.length_c   1.000
_cell.angle_alpha   90.00
_cell.angle_beta   90.00
_cell.angle_gamma   90.00
#
_symmetry.space_group_name_H-M   'P 1'
#
loop_
_entity.id
_entity.type
_entity.pdbx_description
1 polymer ?
#
loop_
_entity_poly.entity_id
_entity_poly.type
_entity_poly.pdbx_seq_one_letter_code
_entity_poly.pdbx_strand_id
1 'polypeptide(L)'
;MPIETPNQMIPRSRRCGPKVKTGCQTCKIRRVKCDEAKPSCERCVSTGRKCDGYSTDLKRLSPEIQTLTDIQRVPTSLPGTVNERRGFQYFVSNTATELSGYFDPSFWNHLILQASSVDPSLRHAIIGLGTLHEDFSNRRLDLATKCDAARSGFGFATSQYTKAISHLRRSLAAGKQKPLTALMSCILFVCFDSLRGHFSSAVMHLQSGLKILQNLRLRNNSQDEDLIEENIVPMFMRLCIQAILYIDTRETPERMAFAKVISTISTRENIIPREFKNLNAARRSLLHASDSLFRGGYLWDGNLPSACQPKSAMDLYVKSRTQLDAWRVSFENFMKSHSHTFDSKQLRGAALCKVHYATVHIMARVTELDPDDPRMIKDFINEPKKFAVFDSEFQVIVSLARSLINAAEEDAKAGRPAFTFSTDLGLIAPLYFTCIKSLNEITRHQALELLLRYPRKEGMWDSSSTINLVRDFWKLEQKLIYQPREVYPVSERPMQMSELANLVLNEKMQWEWKISETQRIEPPRCTYGDDFSNLEEFSWLPNEMKDIELFEMLGGSPTLGISWP
;
A
#
# COMPACT_ATOMS: atom_id res chain seq x y z
N MET A 1 85.26 48.92 -25.12
CA MET A 1 84.34 49.67 -24.23
C MET A 1 82.91 49.34 -24.66
N PRO A 2 81.99 49.20 -23.70
CA PRO A 2 81.01 48.13 -23.69
C PRO A 2 79.62 48.54 -24.21
N ILE A 3 78.87 47.51 -24.61
CA ILE A 3 77.50 47.52 -25.09
C ILE A 3 76.56 47.64 -23.87
N GLU A 4 75.79 48.72 -23.78
CA GLU A 4 74.71 48.88 -22.79
C GLU A 4 73.39 48.35 -23.36
N THR A 5 72.81 47.39 -22.64
CA THR A 5 71.52 46.76 -22.93
C THR A 5 70.36 47.58 -22.36
N PRO A 6 69.13 47.50 -22.95
CA PRO A 6 68.01 48.32 -22.51
C PRO A 6 67.38 47.79 -21.22
N ASN A 7 67.10 48.71 -20.29
CA ASN A 7 66.39 48.50 -19.03
C ASN A 7 65.01 47.87 -19.25
N GLN A 8 64.83 46.60 -18.84
CA GLN A 8 63.52 45.97 -18.72
C GLN A 8 62.80 46.46 -17.46
N MET A 9 61.65 47.10 -17.64
CA MET A 9 60.72 47.39 -16.55
C MET A 9 60.12 46.09 -16.00
N ILE A 10 60.48 45.72 -14.77
CA ILE A 10 59.90 44.60 -14.04
C ILE A 10 58.49 45.00 -13.56
N PRO A 11 57.42 44.24 -13.90
CA PRO A 11 56.11 44.48 -13.32
C PRO A 11 56.14 44.17 -11.81
N ARG A 12 55.70 45.12 -10.98
CA ARG A 12 55.50 44.87 -9.54
C ARG A 12 54.43 43.79 -9.35
N SER A 13 54.90 42.56 -9.15
CA SER A 13 54.07 41.43 -8.70
C SER A 13 53.47 41.76 -7.32
N ARG A 14 52.14 41.81 -7.24
CA ARG A 14 51.43 41.88 -5.96
C ARG A 14 51.62 40.54 -5.25
N ARG A 15 52.28 40.55 -4.09
CA ARG A 15 52.33 39.40 -3.18
C ARG A 15 50.90 39.02 -2.77
N CYS A 16 50.37 37.96 -3.35
CA CYS A 16 49.15 37.31 -2.89
C CYS A 16 49.46 36.56 -1.59
N GLY A 17 49.25 37.22 -0.45
CA GLY A 17 49.22 36.54 0.84
C GLY A 17 47.96 35.66 0.97
N PRO A 18 48.01 34.62 1.81
CA PRO A 18 46.87 33.73 2.03
C PRO A 18 45.63 34.51 2.48
N LYS A 19 44.51 34.30 1.78
CA LYS A 19 43.23 34.93 2.09
C LYS A 19 42.69 34.35 3.41
N VAL A 20 42.72 35.12 4.48
CA VAL A 20 42.03 34.78 5.74
C VAL A 20 40.51 34.79 5.51
N LYS A 21 39.87 33.62 5.62
CA LYS A 21 38.43 33.43 5.41
C LYS A 21 37.57 34.01 6.55
N THR A 22 38.19 34.38 7.66
CA THR A 22 37.55 34.78 8.94
C THR A 22 37.38 36.29 9.11
N GLY A 23 37.83 37.13 8.18
CA GLY A 23 37.68 38.58 8.29
C GLY A 23 36.21 39.07 8.25
N CYS A 24 35.97 40.25 8.85
CA CYS A 24 34.65 40.90 8.82
C CYS A 24 34.22 41.21 7.38
N GLN A 25 32.91 41.32 7.17
CA GLN A 25 32.35 41.54 5.84
C GLN A 25 32.85 42.83 5.19
N THR A 26 32.93 43.91 5.96
CA THR A 26 33.44 45.20 5.47
C THR A 26 34.89 45.10 4.97
N CYS A 27 35.77 44.38 5.68
CA CYS A 27 37.16 44.17 5.25
C CYS A 27 37.27 43.23 4.04
N LYS A 28 36.40 42.21 3.95
CA LYS A 28 36.31 41.32 2.78
C LYS A 28 35.88 42.07 1.52
N ILE A 29 34.84 42.90 1.60
CA ILE A 29 34.38 43.76 0.50
C ILE A 29 35.51 44.67 0.05
N ARG A 30 36.23 45.27 1.01
CA ARG A 30 37.36 46.17 0.73
C ARG A 30 38.63 45.46 0.26
N ARG A 31 38.66 44.12 0.24
CA ARG A 31 39.84 43.30 -0.10
C ARG A 31 41.08 43.69 0.72
N VAL A 32 40.89 44.04 1.99
CA VAL A 32 41.96 44.33 2.96
C VAL A 32 41.96 43.28 4.07
N LYS A 33 43.13 42.96 4.62
CA LYS A 33 43.24 42.04 5.78
C LYS A 33 42.39 42.55 6.95
N CYS A 34 41.64 41.69 7.62
CA CYS A 34 40.93 42.05 8.85
C CYS A 34 41.80 41.68 10.06
N ASP A 35 41.72 42.49 11.12
CA ASP A 35 42.32 42.24 12.43
C ASP A 35 41.47 41.32 13.33
N GLU A 36 40.25 41.00 12.91
CA GLU A 36 39.35 40.03 13.58
C GLU A 36 38.85 40.44 14.99
N ALA A 37 39.06 41.69 15.42
CA ALA A 37 38.53 42.21 16.68
C ALA A 37 36.98 42.24 16.70
N LYS A 38 36.39 41.76 17.80
CA LYS A 38 34.94 41.73 18.04
C LYS A 38 34.56 42.76 19.11
N PRO A 39 33.40 43.45 19.01
CA PRO A 39 32.34 43.27 18.01
C PRO A 39 32.59 43.94 16.66
N SER A 40 33.58 44.85 16.56
CA SER A 40 33.93 45.57 15.34
C SER A 40 35.45 45.60 15.13
N CYS A 41 35.88 45.46 13.89
CA CYS A 41 37.30 45.44 13.53
C CYS A 41 37.94 46.83 13.68
N GLU A 42 39.18 46.93 14.16
CA GLU A 42 39.88 48.21 14.32
C GLU A 42 40.06 48.92 12.98
N ARG A 43 40.28 48.20 11.87
CA ARG A 43 40.37 48.80 10.52
C ARG A 43 39.07 49.46 10.06
N CYS A 44 37.95 48.98 10.58
CA CYS A 44 36.63 49.50 10.28
C CYS A 44 36.43 50.80 11.06
N VAL A 45 36.68 50.74 12.37
CA VAL A 45 36.52 51.85 13.32
C VAL A 45 37.49 53.00 13.03
N SER A 46 38.79 52.70 12.89
CA SER A 46 39.84 53.71 12.62
C SER A 46 39.64 54.48 11.32
N THR A 47 38.87 53.92 10.37
CA THR A 47 38.55 54.59 9.10
C THR A 47 37.15 55.19 9.07
N GLY A 48 36.49 55.29 10.22
CA GLY A 48 35.16 55.89 10.38
C GLY A 48 34.01 55.09 9.77
N ARG A 49 34.21 53.79 9.48
CA ARG A 49 33.21 52.94 8.82
C ARG A 49 32.51 52.02 9.82
N LYS A 50 31.20 51.82 9.61
CA LYS A 50 30.44 50.78 10.29
C LYS A 50 30.99 49.40 9.92
N CYS A 51 31.32 48.58 10.91
CA CYS A 51 31.74 47.20 10.70
C CYS A 51 30.50 46.31 10.59
N ASP A 52 30.31 45.65 9.45
CA ASP A 52 29.17 44.77 9.18
C ASP A 52 29.30 43.39 9.87
N GLY A 53 30.24 43.28 10.81
CA GLY A 53 30.47 42.09 11.61
C GLY A 53 31.10 40.93 10.82
N TYR A 54 31.21 39.80 11.52
CA TYR A 54 31.76 38.56 11.01
C TYR A 54 30.61 37.66 10.59
N SER A 55 30.70 37.01 9.42
CA SER A 55 29.72 35.99 9.06
C SER A 55 29.69 34.92 10.14
N THR A 56 28.54 34.76 10.77
CA THR A 56 28.20 33.54 11.49
C THR A 56 27.99 32.46 10.45
N ASP A 57 29.08 31.80 10.06
CA ASP A 57 28.97 30.54 9.34
C ASP A 57 28.06 29.62 10.15
N LEU A 58 27.00 29.19 9.49
CA LEU A 58 26.05 28.19 9.94
C LEU A 58 26.80 27.04 10.62
N LYS A 59 26.28 26.65 11.78
CA LYS A 59 26.69 25.53 12.63
C LYS A 59 27.50 24.48 11.86
N ARG A 60 28.76 24.29 12.26
CA ARG A 60 29.57 23.11 11.94
C ARG A 60 28.74 21.86 12.25
N LEU A 61 28.14 21.28 11.21
CA LEU A 61 27.74 19.89 11.19
C LEU A 61 28.99 19.08 10.83
N SER A 62 29.16 17.98 11.56
CA SER A 62 30.18 16.96 11.43
C SER A 62 30.33 16.45 9.98
N PRO A 63 31.52 15.95 9.59
CA PRO A 63 31.88 15.64 8.19
C PRO A 63 31.29 14.32 7.65
N GLU A 64 30.10 13.89 8.09
CA GLU A 64 29.52 12.59 7.66
C GLU A 64 28.21 12.69 6.87
N ILE A 65 27.68 13.88 6.60
CA ILE A 65 26.46 14.05 5.79
C ILE A 65 26.64 15.21 4.80
N GLN A 66 27.40 14.98 3.73
CA GLN A 66 27.46 15.87 2.57
C GLN A 66 27.21 15.08 1.28
N THR A 67 25.96 14.67 1.02
CA THR A 67 25.51 14.22 -0.33
C THR A 67 23.98 14.33 -0.55
N LEU A 68 23.31 15.40 -0.09
CA LEU A 68 21.87 15.59 -0.42
C LEU A 68 21.48 17.02 -0.85
N THR A 69 22.39 17.73 -1.54
CA THR A 69 22.02 18.87 -2.40
C THR A 69 22.73 18.81 -3.76
N ASP A 70 22.85 17.59 -4.30
CA ASP A 70 22.94 17.43 -5.75
C ASP A 70 21.51 17.35 -6.29
N ILE A 71 21.22 18.07 -7.38
CA ILE A 71 20.04 17.82 -8.21
C ILE A 71 20.21 16.39 -8.75
N GLN A 72 19.79 15.37 -7.99
CA GLN A 72 19.83 13.98 -8.42
C GLN A 72 18.84 13.82 -9.55
N ARG A 73 19.34 13.91 -10.79
CA ARG A 73 18.55 13.65 -11.99
C ARG A 73 17.95 12.26 -11.87
N VAL A 74 16.63 12.17 -12.00
CA VAL A 74 15.93 10.89 -12.09
C VAL A 74 16.55 10.11 -13.27
N PRO A 75 17.03 8.87 -13.05
CA PRO A 75 17.64 8.09 -14.12
C PRO A 75 16.62 7.84 -15.23
N THR A 76 16.88 8.34 -16.43
CA THR A 76 16.06 8.09 -17.62
C THR A 76 16.66 7.02 -18.54
N SER A 77 17.89 6.58 -18.27
CA SER A 77 18.56 5.50 -18.97
C SER A 77 19.46 4.72 -18.03
N LEU A 78 19.64 3.43 -18.34
CA LEU A 78 20.41 2.53 -17.49
C LEU A 78 21.34 1.67 -18.37
N PRO A 79 22.62 1.48 -18.01
CA PRO A 79 23.52 0.62 -18.77
C PRO A 79 23.11 -0.85 -18.61
N GLY A 80 23.25 -1.64 -19.68
CA GLY A 80 22.86 -3.04 -19.69
C GLY A 80 22.61 -3.55 -21.10
N THR A 81 22.06 -4.75 -21.22
CA THR A 81 21.63 -5.34 -22.50
C THR A 81 20.47 -4.58 -23.13
N VAL A 82 20.17 -4.84 -24.42
CA VAL A 82 19.00 -4.25 -25.11
C VAL A 82 17.70 -4.55 -24.34
N ASN A 83 17.54 -5.79 -23.86
CA ASN A 83 16.35 -6.21 -23.11
C ASN A 83 16.25 -5.53 -21.74
N GLU A 84 17.38 -5.35 -21.04
CA GLU A 84 17.39 -4.63 -19.76
C GLU A 84 17.00 -3.16 -19.92
N ARG A 85 17.51 -2.50 -20.98
CA ARG A 85 17.12 -1.12 -21.31
C ARG A 85 15.64 -1.01 -21.64
N ARG A 86 15.09 -1.98 -22.40
CA ARG A 86 13.67 -2.02 -22.74
C ARG A 86 12.79 -2.19 -21.50
N GLY A 87 13.08 -3.17 -20.64
CA GLY A 87 12.34 -3.39 -19.41
C GLY A 87 12.39 -2.20 -18.45
N PHE A 88 13.56 -1.55 -18.32
CA PHE A 88 13.69 -0.31 -17.56
C PHE A 88 12.87 0.83 -18.16
N GLN A 89 12.96 1.04 -19.49
CA GLN A 89 12.23 2.10 -20.16
C GLN A 89 10.71 1.92 -20.03
N TYR A 90 10.22 0.69 -20.15
CA TYR A 90 8.81 0.37 -19.95
C TYR A 90 8.38 0.63 -18.50
N PHE A 91 9.25 0.33 -17.52
CA PHE A 91 8.98 0.67 -16.13
C PHE A 91 8.80 2.18 -15.94
N VAL A 92 9.73 2.99 -16.46
CA VAL A 92 9.70 4.46 -16.36
C VAL A 92 8.51 5.06 -17.10
N SER A 93 8.19 4.55 -18.29
CA SER A 93 7.19 5.18 -19.18
C SER A 93 5.76 4.74 -18.85
N ASN A 94 5.57 3.52 -18.36
CA ASN A 94 4.27 2.90 -18.19
C ASN A 94 4.06 2.39 -16.76
N THR A 95 4.87 1.43 -16.32
CA THR A 95 4.62 0.70 -15.07
C THR A 95 4.53 1.62 -13.85
N ALA A 96 5.49 2.53 -13.66
CA ALA A 96 5.52 3.40 -12.49
C ALA A 96 4.27 4.31 -12.37
N THR A 97 3.76 4.78 -13.51
CA THR A 97 2.53 5.58 -13.57
C THR A 97 1.31 4.73 -13.24
N GLU A 98 1.18 3.53 -13.80
CA GLU A 98 0.01 2.67 -13.57
C GLU A 98 -0.03 2.09 -12.13
N LEU A 99 1.14 1.77 -11.56
CA LEU A 99 1.27 1.36 -10.16
C LEU A 99 0.76 2.41 -9.16
N SER A 100 0.79 3.68 -9.57
CA SER A 100 0.31 4.84 -8.79
C SER A 100 -1.17 5.16 -9.00
N GLY A 101 -1.77 4.62 -10.05
CA GLY A 101 -3.14 4.94 -10.46
C GLY A 101 -3.38 6.45 -10.60
N TYR A 102 -4.38 6.95 -9.87
CA TYR A 102 -4.77 8.36 -9.89
C TYR A 102 -4.06 9.24 -8.86
N PHE A 103 -3.10 8.69 -8.12
CA PHE A 103 -2.49 9.39 -7.00
C PHE A 103 -1.02 9.75 -7.25
N ASP A 104 -0.35 10.25 -6.21
CA ASP A 104 1.04 10.69 -6.27
C ASP A 104 1.98 9.55 -6.68
N PRO A 105 2.73 9.72 -7.79
CA PRO A 105 3.69 8.72 -8.25
C PRO A 105 5.09 8.89 -7.66
N SER A 106 5.30 9.82 -6.72
CA SER A 106 6.63 10.17 -6.17
C SER A 106 7.49 8.96 -5.77
N PHE A 107 6.91 8.00 -5.07
CA PHE A 107 7.58 6.76 -4.70
C PHE A 107 8.13 5.99 -5.92
N TRP A 108 7.30 5.79 -6.95
CA TRP A 108 7.66 5.00 -8.11
C TRP A 108 8.54 5.74 -9.11
N ASN A 109 8.25 7.03 -9.34
CA ASN A 109 8.93 7.86 -10.34
C ASN A 109 10.20 8.54 -9.81
N HIS A 110 10.41 8.61 -8.50
CA HIS A 110 11.59 9.27 -7.92
C HIS A 110 12.35 8.32 -7.01
N LEU A 111 11.74 7.91 -5.89
CA LEU A 111 12.46 7.16 -4.86
C LEU A 111 12.97 5.81 -5.37
N ILE A 112 12.10 5.02 -6.00
CA ILE A 112 12.46 3.70 -6.54
C ILE A 112 13.47 3.81 -7.68
N LEU A 113 13.31 4.79 -8.58
CA LEU A 113 14.26 4.99 -9.68
C LEU A 113 15.64 5.41 -9.17
N GLN A 114 15.69 6.36 -8.25
CA GLN A 114 16.95 6.78 -7.63
C GLN A 114 17.63 5.61 -6.91
N ALA A 115 16.88 4.85 -6.09
CA ALA A 115 17.41 3.70 -5.39
C ALA A 115 17.91 2.61 -6.35
N SER A 116 17.20 2.36 -7.46
CA SER A 116 17.60 1.37 -8.48
C SER A 116 18.87 1.74 -9.27
N SER A 117 19.22 3.03 -9.31
CA SER A 117 20.47 3.46 -9.95
C SER A 117 21.69 3.02 -9.14
N VAL A 118 21.54 2.91 -7.82
CA VAL A 118 22.62 2.55 -6.89
C VAL A 118 22.59 1.07 -6.54
N ASP A 119 21.40 0.51 -6.30
CA ASP A 119 21.24 -0.85 -5.80
C ASP A 119 20.93 -1.87 -6.92
N PRO A 120 21.78 -2.91 -7.12
CA PRO A 120 21.55 -3.92 -8.15
C PRO A 120 20.30 -4.79 -7.94
N SER A 121 19.87 -5.03 -6.70
CA SER A 121 18.65 -5.80 -6.43
C SER A 121 17.44 -5.04 -6.94
N LEU A 122 17.30 -3.77 -6.54
CA LEU A 122 16.20 -2.91 -6.99
C LEU A 122 16.23 -2.69 -8.50
N ARG A 123 17.42 -2.52 -9.08
CA ARG A 123 17.62 -2.42 -10.53
C ARG A 123 17.02 -3.62 -11.27
N HIS A 124 17.43 -4.82 -10.89
CA HIS A 124 16.93 -6.04 -11.54
C HIS A 124 15.44 -6.26 -11.27
N ALA A 125 14.93 -5.85 -10.10
CA ALA A 125 13.52 -5.93 -9.76
C ALA A 125 12.66 -5.02 -10.66
N ILE A 126 13.03 -3.75 -10.85
CA ILE A 126 12.26 -2.84 -11.71
C ILE A 126 12.33 -3.24 -13.19
N ILE A 127 13.48 -3.76 -13.67
CA ILE A 127 13.62 -4.27 -15.04
C ILE A 127 12.72 -5.49 -15.24
N GLY A 128 12.75 -6.43 -14.29
CA GLY A 128 11.91 -7.61 -14.31
C GLY A 128 10.43 -7.24 -14.31
N LEU A 129 10.02 -6.34 -13.41
CA LEU A 129 8.63 -5.89 -13.31
C LEU A 129 8.17 -5.11 -14.55
N GLY A 130 9.02 -4.23 -15.11
CA GLY A 130 8.75 -3.54 -16.36
C GLY A 130 8.56 -4.49 -17.53
N THR A 131 9.45 -5.48 -17.68
CA THR A 131 9.33 -6.51 -18.71
C THR A 131 8.06 -7.34 -18.53
N LEU A 132 7.77 -7.79 -17.30
CA LEU A 132 6.58 -8.59 -17.01
C LEU A 132 5.30 -7.80 -17.32
N HIS A 133 5.29 -6.50 -17.01
CA HIS A 133 4.16 -5.63 -17.30
C HIS A 133 3.99 -5.37 -18.79
N GLU A 134 5.08 -5.21 -19.54
CA GLU A 134 5.05 -5.10 -21.01
C GLU A 134 4.44 -6.36 -21.63
N ASP A 135 4.90 -7.54 -21.22
CA ASP A 135 4.36 -8.82 -21.68
C ASP A 135 2.88 -8.96 -21.33
N PHE A 136 2.48 -8.58 -20.11
CA PHE A 136 1.09 -8.64 -19.66
C PHE A 136 0.20 -7.73 -20.50
N SER A 137 0.65 -6.51 -20.79
CA SER A 137 -0.07 -5.52 -21.60
C SER A 137 -0.23 -6.01 -23.04
N ASN A 138 0.85 -6.52 -23.64
CA ASN A 138 0.83 -7.06 -25.00
C ASN A 138 -0.05 -8.31 -25.13
N ARG A 139 -0.02 -9.23 -24.15
CA ARG A 139 -0.91 -10.42 -24.16
C ARG A 139 -2.38 -10.08 -24.09
N ARG A 140 -2.73 -8.99 -23.41
CA ARG A 140 -4.12 -8.50 -23.39
C ARG A 140 -4.57 -7.90 -24.71
N LEU A 141 -3.64 -7.28 -25.46
CA LEU A 141 -3.86 -6.91 -26.85
C LEU A 141 -3.96 -8.17 -27.74
N ASP A 142 -3.13 -9.19 -27.50
CA ASP A 142 -3.10 -10.45 -28.26
C ASP A 142 -4.24 -11.44 -27.93
N LEU A 143 -4.96 -11.29 -26.82
CA LEU A 143 -6.21 -12.04 -26.63
C LEU A 143 -7.28 -11.65 -27.68
N ALA A 144 -7.06 -10.57 -28.43
CA ALA A 144 -7.79 -10.23 -29.66
C ALA A 144 -7.15 -10.81 -30.94
N THR A 145 -5.88 -11.26 -30.91
CA THR A 145 -5.14 -11.80 -32.06
C THR A 145 -4.09 -12.84 -31.62
N LYS A 146 -4.40 -14.13 -31.80
CA LYS A 146 -3.58 -15.31 -31.43
C LYS A 146 -2.13 -15.21 -31.97
N CYS A 147 -1.10 -15.27 -31.10
CA CYS A 147 0.26 -15.67 -31.51
C CYS A 147 1.16 -16.20 -30.36
N ASP A 148 2.02 -17.17 -30.71
CA ASP A 148 2.90 -17.99 -29.85
C ASP A 148 4.17 -17.31 -29.30
N ALA A 149 4.36 -15.99 -29.52
CA ALA A 149 5.56 -15.25 -29.09
C ALA A 149 5.66 -15.03 -27.56
N ALA A 150 4.59 -15.30 -26.82
CA ALA A 150 4.44 -14.99 -25.39
C ALA A 150 5.37 -15.77 -24.44
N ARG A 151 6.03 -16.85 -24.88
CA ARG A 151 6.85 -17.71 -24.00
C ARG A 151 8.25 -17.16 -23.68
N SER A 152 8.82 -16.27 -24.49
CA SER A 152 10.21 -15.79 -24.31
C SER A 152 10.36 -14.66 -23.28
N GLY A 153 9.40 -13.72 -23.21
CA GLY A 153 9.45 -12.58 -22.29
C GLY A 153 9.32 -12.96 -20.81
N PHE A 154 8.47 -13.95 -20.50
CA PHE A 154 8.31 -14.46 -19.13
C PHE A 154 9.61 -15.06 -18.57
N GLY A 155 10.43 -15.68 -19.42
CA GLY A 155 11.74 -16.21 -19.06
C GLY A 155 12.73 -15.10 -18.67
N PHE A 156 12.77 -14.02 -19.45
CA PHE A 156 13.64 -12.88 -19.14
C PHE A 156 13.20 -12.14 -17.87
N ALA A 157 11.90 -11.83 -17.73
CA ALA A 157 11.37 -11.18 -16.54
C ALA A 157 11.68 -12.00 -15.27
N THR A 158 11.47 -13.33 -15.32
CA THR A 158 11.78 -14.24 -14.22
C THR A 158 13.28 -14.30 -13.93
N SER A 159 14.13 -14.31 -14.96
CA SER A 159 15.59 -14.24 -14.78
C SER A 159 16.02 -12.97 -14.03
N GLN A 160 15.47 -11.81 -14.39
CA GLN A 160 15.74 -10.54 -13.74
C GLN A 160 15.24 -10.55 -12.28
N TYR A 161 14.05 -11.09 -12.02
CA TYR A 161 13.54 -11.29 -10.67
C TYR A 161 14.46 -12.19 -9.82
N THR A 162 14.94 -13.31 -10.35
CA THR A 162 15.89 -14.19 -9.65
C THR A 162 17.23 -13.50 -9.36
N LYS A 163 17.74 -12.71 -10.31
CA LYS A 163 18.93 -11.86 -10.08
C LYS A 163 18.70 -10.88 -8.94
N ALA A 164 17.54 -10.22 -8.90
CA ALA A 164 17.17 -9.27 -7.86
C ALA A 164 17.17 -9.93 -6.47
N ILE A 165 16.53 -11.10 -6.32
CA ILE A 165 16.56 -11.87 -5.07
C ILE A 165 17.99 -12.26 -4.70
N SER A 166 18.77 -12.70 -5.68
CA SER A 166 20.16 -13.14 -5.45
C SER A 166 21.06 -11.99 -4.99
N HIS A 167 20.86 -10.78 -5.49
CA HIS A 167 21.54 -9.58 -4.99
C HIS A 167 21.09 -9.20 -3.59
N LEU A 168 19.78 -9.24 -3.30
CA LEU A 168 19.25 -8.94 -1.96
C LEU A 168 19.81 -9.91 -0.92
N ARG A 169 19.74 -11.22 -1.19
CA ARG A 169 20.24 -12.27 -0.29
C ARG A 169 21.72 -12.11 0.02
N ARG A 170 22.55 -11.82 -0.99
CA ARG A 170 23.99 -11.57 -0.80
C ARG A 170 24.24 -10.32 0.04
N SER A 171 23.49 -9.24 -0.19
CA SER A 171 23.63 -7.99 0.58
C SER A 171 23.22 -8.16 2.05
N LEU A 172 22.12 -8.89 2.30
CA LEU A 172 21.68 -9.26 3.64
C LEU A 172 22.71 -10.12 4.36
N ALA A 173 23.22 -11.17 3.70
CA ALA A 173 24.25 -12.05 4.27
C ALA A 173 25.56 -11.31 4.59
N ALA A 174 25.90 -10.29 3.81
CA ALA A 174 27.07 -9.45 4.06
C ALA A 174 26.84 -8.36 5.12
N GLY A 175 25.63 -8.22 5.69
CA GLY A 175 25.27 -7.16 6.63
C GLY A 175 25.28 -5.75 6.04
N LYS A 176 25.31 -5.62 4.71
CA LYS A 176 25.44 -4.34 3.98
C LYS A 176 24.10 -3.74 3.58
N GLN A 177 23.01 -4.49 3.71
CA GLN A 177 21.72 -4.06 3.21
C GLN A 177 21.10 -2.99 4.09
N LYS A 178 20.86 -1.82 3.49
CA LYS A 178 20.08 -0.77 4.13
C LYS A 178 18.61 -1.23 4.25
N PRO A 179 17.96 -1.08 5.42
CA PRO A 179 16.60 -1.58 5.60
C PRO A 179 15.57 -0.96 4.65
N LEU A 180 15.70 0.32 4.31
CA LEU A 180 14.84 0.99 3.33
C LEU A 180 14.88 0.30 1.96
N THR A 181 16.07 -0.10 1.51
CA THR A 181 16.26 -0.83 0.24
C THR A 181 15.60 -2.20 0.30
N ALA A 182 15.71 -2.92 1.42
CA ALA A 182 15.03 -4.21 1.60
C ALA A 182 13.50 -4.07 1.55
N LEU A 183 12.93 -3.03 2.17
CA LEU A 183 11.50 -2.73 2.11
C LEU A 183 11.04 -2.44 0.68
N MET A 184 11.80 -1.65 -0.08
CA MET A 184 11.54 -1.40 -1.49
C MET A 184 11.60 -2.69 -2.33
N SER A 185 12.56 -3.58 -2.06
CA SER A 185 12.63 -4.90 -2.71
C SER A 185 11.39 -5.74 -2.41
N CYS A 186 10.96 -5.80 -1.14
CA CYS A 186 9.73 -6.52 -0.76
C CYS A 186 8.52 -6.00 -1.52
N ILE A 187 8.33 -4.67 -1.58
CA ILE A 187 7.24 -4.06 -2.35
C ILE A 187 7.32 -4.49 -3.82
N LEU A 188 8.48 -4.37 -4.47
CA LEU A 188 8.64 -4.75 -5.88
C LEU A 188 8.39 -6.25 -6.12
N PHE A 189 8.80 -7.11 -5.19
CA PHE A 189 8.56 -8.55 -5.30
C PHE A 189 7.09 -8.91 -5.11
N VAL A 190 6.39 -8.28 -4.16
CA VAL A 190 4.93 -8.39 -4.03
C VAL A 190 4.25 -8.02 -5.34
N CYS A 191 4.66 -6.91 -5.97
CA CYS A 191 4.10 -6.46 -7.25
C CYS A 191 4.35 -7.47 -8.37
N PHE A 192 5.57 -7.98 -8.47
CA PHE A 192 5.96 -8.96 -9.48
C PHE A 192 5.17 -10.26 -9.32
N ASP A 193 5.11 -10.79 -8.09
CA ASP A 193 4.41 -12.02 -7.75
C ASP A 193 2.91 -11.91 -7.94
N SER A 194 2.34 -10.76 -7.56
CA SER A 194 0.92 -10.46 -7.79
C SER A 194 0.63 -10.47 -9.29
N LEU A 195 1.41 -9.76 -10.10
CA LEU A 195 1.22 -9.64 -11.55
C LEU A 195 1.26 -11.00 -12.27
N ARG A 196 2.13 -11.93 -11.83
CA ARG A 196 2.18 -13.30 -12.38
C ARG A 196 1.18 -14.28 -11.76
N GLY A 197 0.43 -13.89 -10.73
CA GLY A 197 -0.58 -14.73 -10.06
C GLY A 197 -0.03 -15.68 -8.97
N HIS A 198 1.20 -15.49 -8.50
CA HIS A 198 1.78 -16.30 -7.42
C HIS A 198 1.51 -15.68 -6.05
N PHE A 199 0.26 -15.75 -5.59
CA PHE A 199 -0.21 -15.04 -4.39
C PHE A 199 0.50 -15.44 -3.10
N SER A 200 0.80 -16.73 -2.87
CA SER A 200 1.58 -17.12 -1.67
C SER A 200 2.98 -16.51 -1.65
N SER A 201 3.65 -16.42 -2.80
CA SER A 201 4.95 -15.73 -2.88
C SER A 201 4.81 -14.24 -2.57
N ALA A 202 3.77 -13.59 -3.11
CA ALA A 202 3.48 -12.20 -2.80
C ALA A 202 3.28 -11.98 -1.30
N VAL A 203 2.49 -12.83 -0.62
CA VAL A 203 2.23 -12.72 0.82
C VAL A 203 3.49 -13.00 1.64
N MET A 204 4.34 -13.95 1.25
CA MET A 204 5.64 -14.15 1.91
C MET A 204 6.53 -12.90 1.86
N HIS A 205 6.60 -12.21 0.71
CA HIS A 205 7.35 -10.95 0.59
C HIS A 205 6.73 -9.82 1.40
N LEU A 206 5.39 -9.77 1.45
CA LEU A 206 4.66 -8.81 2.27
C LEU A 206 5.00 -9.00 3.75
N GLN A 207 4.88 -10.23 4.27
CA GLN A 207 5.21 -10.57 5.66
C GLN A 207 6.68 -10.28 5.99
N SER A 208 7.60 -10.64 5.09
CA SER A 208 9.02 -10.34 5.25
C SER A 208 9.27 -8.84 5.36
N GLY A 209 8.62 -8.05 4.50
CA GLY A 209 8.70 -6.59 4.53
C GLY A 209 8.15 -6.00 5.82
N LEU A 210 7.01 -6.51 6.31
CA LEU A 210 6.41 -6.09 7.58
C LEU A 210 7.33 -6.38 8.78
N LYS A 211 7.98 -7.56 8.81
CA LYS A 211 8.97 -7.92 9.83
C LYS A 211 10.17 -6.97 9.81
N ILE A 212 10.66 -6.58 8.63
CA ILE A 212 11.76 -5.61 8.49
C ILE A 212 11.31 -4.23 8.99
N LEU A 213 10.10 -3.80 8.64
CA LEU A 213 9.54 -2.51 9.04
C LEU A 213 9.40 -2.41 10.56
N GLN A 214 8.93 -3.47 11.21
CA GLN A 214 8.82 -3.55 12.67
C GLN A 214 10.20 -3.47 13.33
N ASN A 215 11.17 -4.25 12.87
CA ASN A 215 12.53 -4.26 13.41
C ASN A 215 13.24 -2.91 13.27
N LEU A 216 12.98 -2.19 12.18
CA LEU A 216 13.51 -0.85 11.97
C LEU A 216 13.04 0.13 13.03
N ARG A 217 11.76 0.07 13.39
CA ARG A 217 11.16 0.97 14.37
C ARG A 217 11.73 0.77 15.76
N LEU A 218 11.99 -0.48 16.15
CA LEU A 218 12.64 -0.79 17.42
C LEU A 218 14.06 -0.21 17.54
N ARG A 219 14.70 0.17 16.43
CA ARG A 219 16.09 0.68 16.40
C ARG A 219 16.20 2.21 16.44
N ASN A 220 15.09 2.98 16.56
CA ASN A 220 15.01 4.43 16.81
C ASN A 220 16.03 5.31 16.05
N ASN A 221 15.79 5.59 14.76
CA ASN A 221 16.47 6.66 14.01
C ASN A 221 15.44 7.62 13.40
N SER A 222 15.38 8.86 13.92
CA SER A 222 14.28 9.82 13.66
C SER A 222 14.21 10.37 12.21
N GLN A 223 15.32 10.44 11.48
CA GLN A 223 15.32 10.99 10.10
C GLN A 223 14.79 9.98 9.06
N ASP A 224 15.05 8.69 9.24
CA ASP A 224 14.54 7.65 8.33
C ASP A 224 13.04 7.38 8.58
N GLU A 225 12.56 7.65 9.79
CA GLU A 225 11.19 7.39 10.22
C GLU A 225 10.15 8.20 9.41
N ASP A 226 10.39 9.49 9.19
CA ASP A 226 9.48 10.33 8.41
C ASP A 226 9.38 9.87 6.95
N LEU A 227 10.52 9.53 6.33
CA LEU A 227 10.54 9.04 4.95
C LEU A 227 9.80 7.71 4.83
N ILE A 228 9.98 6.80 5.80
CA ILE A 228 9.31 5.51 5.87
C ILE A 228 7.80 5.69 6.05
N GLU A 229 7.36 6.50 7.01
CA GLU A 229 5.94 6.77 7.28
C GLU A 229 5.25 7.46 6.10
N GLU A 230 5.95 8.32 5.35
CA GLU A 230 5.35 9.02 4.22
C GLU A 230 5.31 8.21 2.93
N ASN A 231 6.32 7.37 2.67
CA ASN A 231 6.48 6.73 1.35
C ASN A 231 6.29 5.21 1.38
N ILE A 232 6.70 4.54 2.47
CA ILE A 232 6.75 3.09 2.56
C ILE A 232 5.49 2.53 3.24
N VAL A 233 5.11 3.10 4.39
CA VAL A 233 3.93 2.68 5.16
C VAL A 233 2.65 2.66 4.32
N PRO A 234 2.34 3.70 3.51
CA PRO A 234 1.13 3.68 2.68
C PRO A 234 1.16 2.62 1.56
N MET A 235 2.34 2.13 1.16
CA MET A 235 2.45 1.01 0.23
C MET A 235 2.07 -0.28 0.95
N PHE A 236 2.65 -0.53 2.13
CA PHE A 236 2.34 -1.72 2.92
C PHE A 236 0.87 -1.79 3.34
N MET A 237 0.27 -0.69 3.80
CA MET A 237 -1.18 -0.66 4.12
C MET A 237 -2.03 -1.10 2.93
N ARG A 238 -1.73 -0.63 1.72
CA ARG A 238 -2.48 -1.03 0.51
C ARG A 238 -2.26 -2.49 0.16
N LEU A 239 -1.03 -2.98 0.23
CA LEU A 239 -0.73 -4.37 -0.05
C LEU A 239 -1.40 -5.31 0.96
N CYS A 240 -1.48 -4.93 2.24
CA CYS A 240 -2.23 -5.64 3.27
C CYS A 240 -3.74 -5.67 2.96
N ILE A 241 -4.34 -4.54 2.60
CA ILE A 241 -5.75 -4.48 2.20
C ILE A 241 -6.00 -5.31 0.93
N GLN A 242 -5.07 -5.34 -0.03
CA GLN A 242 -5.21 -6.17 -1.23
C GLN A 242 -5.15 -7.67 -0.92
N ALA A 243 -4.44 -8.07 0.15
CA ALA A 243 -4.29 -9.46 0.57
C ALA A 243 -5.52 -10.04 1.28
N ILE A 244 -6.59 -9.26 1.49
CA ILE A 244 -7.76 -9.65 2.29
C ILE A 244 -8.35 -11.00 1.88
N LEU A 245 -8.68 -11.22 0.59
CA LEU A 245 -9.23 -12.53 0.17
C LEU A 245 -8.27 -13.68 0.48
N TYR A 246 -6.96 -13.45 0.31
CA TYR A 246 -5.96 -14.46 0.63
C TYR A 246 -6.00 -14.83 2.10
N ILE A 247 -6.01 -13.83 2.97
CA ILE A 247 -6.00 -13.97 4.42
C ILE A 247 -7.33 -14.50 4.94
N ASP A 248 -8.46 -14.08 4.39
CA ASP A 248 -9.79 -14.52 4.84
C ASP A 248 -9.99 -16.02 4.66
N THR A 249 -9.34 -16.63 3.68
CA THR A 249 -9.40 -18.08 3.48
C THR A 249 -8.47 -18.87 4.36
N ARG A 250 -7.66 -18.21 5.19
CA ARG A 250 -6.81 -18.84 6.20
C ARG A 250 -7.57 -19.12 7.48
N GLU A 251 -7.04 -20.02 8.30
CA GLU A 251 -7.62 -20.36 9.60
C GLU A 251 -7.58 -19.16 10.57
N THR A 252 -8.47 -19.16 11.57
CA THR A 252 -8.56 -18.06 12.56
C THR A 252 -7.21 -17.69 13.21
N PRO A 253 -6.36 -18.63 13.66
CA PRO A 253 -5.07 -18.27 14.23
C PRO A 253 -4.15 -17.53 13.25
N GLU A 254 -4.13 -17.94 11.98
CA GLU A 254 -3.34 -17.28 10.93
C GLU A 254 -3.86 -15.86 10.64
N ARG A 255 -5.18 -15.67 10.61
CA ARG A 255 -5.82 -14.35 10.45
C ARG A 255 -5.47 -13.41 11.59
N MET A 256 -5.58 -13.89 12.84
CA MET A 256 -5.21 -13.12 14.03
C MET A 256 -3.72 -12.78 14.06
N ALA A 257 -2.85 -13.72 13.67
CA ALA A 257 -1.41 -13.47 13.56
C ALA A 257 -1.11 -12.37 12.53
N PHE A 258 -1.76 -12.41 11.35
CA PHE A 258 -1.63 -11.37 10.34
C PHE A 258 -2.11 -10.00 10.85
N ALA A 259 -3.23 -9.95 11.58
CA ALA A 259 -3.76 -8.73 12.19
C ALA A 259 -2.77 -8.10 13.20
N LYS A 260 -2.09 -8.93 13.99
CA LYS A 260 -1.03 -8.48 14.92
C LYS A 260 0.14 -7.86 14.16
N VAL A 261 0.57 -8.44 13.04
CA VAL A 261 1.62 -7.84 12.20
C VAL A 261 1.17 -6.49 11.64
N ILE A 262 -0.07 -6.41 11.14
CA ILE A 262 -0.66 -5.15 10.64
C ILE A 262 -0.67 -4.05 11.72
N SER A 263 -0.90 -4.41 12.98
CA SER A 263 -0.93 -3.45 14.11
C SER A 263 0.34 -2.59 14.21
N THR A 264 1.44 -3.11 13.68
CA THR A 264 2.76 -2.50 13.75
C THR A 264 3.14 -1.70 12.50
N ILE A 265 2.22 -1.50 11.54
CA ILE A 265 2.50 -0.88 10.23
C ILE A 265 2.63 0.63 10.29
N SER A 266 1.91 1.36 11.14
CA SER A 266 2.11 2.81 11.34
C SER A 266 2.14 3.14 12.82
N THR A 267 3.06 4.00 13.22
CA THR A 267 3.12 4.54 14.59
C THR A 267 2.33 5.84 14.73
N ARG A 268 1.97 6.46 13.60
CA ARG A 268 1.28 7.75 13.56
C ARG A 268 -0.22 7.55 13.79
N GLU A 269 -0.76 8.31 14.71
CA GLU A 269 -2.21 8.32 14.91
C GLU A 269 -2.93 8.98 13.73
N ASN A 270 -4.00 8.34 13.26
CA ASN A 270 -4.87 8.90 12.23
C ASN A 270 -5.85 9.91 12.83
N ILE A 271 -5.38 11.17 12.88
CA ILE A 271 -6.18 12.32 13.30
C ILE A 271 -6.87 12.91 12.06
N ILE A 272 -8.21 12.89 12.05
CA ILE A 272 -9.00 13.46 10.94
C ILE A 272 -9.11 14.98 11.14
N PRO A 273 -8.57 15.82 10.25
CA PRO A 273 -8.76 17.26 10.33
C PRO A 273 -10.19 17.65 9.95
N ARG A 274 -10.61 18.88 10.27
CA ARG A 274 -11.92 19.41 9.83
C ARG A 274 -12.05 19.49 8.31
N GLU A 275 -10.92 19.67 7.63
CA GLU A 275 -10.81 19.70 6.17
C GLU A 275 -9.42 19.17 5.79
N PHE A 276 -9.36 18.33 4.75
CA PHE A 276 -8.09 17.80 4.25
C PHE A 276 -7.30 18.85 3.47
N LYS A 277 -5.97 18.86 3.66
CA LYS A 277 -5.03 19.70 2.90
C LYS A 277 -5.03 19.38 1.40
N ASN A 278 -5.11 18.10 1.06
CA ASN A 278 -5.03 17.61 -0.31
C ASN A 278 -5.58 16.17 -0.40
N LEU A 279 -5.75 15.70 -1.64
CA LEU A 279 -6.32 14.39 -1.92
C LEU A 279 -5.48 13.23 -1.34
N ASN A 280 -4.14 13.36 -1.31
CA ASN A 280 -3.28 12.34 -0.72
C ASN A 280 -3.46 12.23 0.80
N ALA A 281 -3.69 13.36 1.50
CA ALA A 281 -3.99 13.36 2.92
C ALA A 281 -5.34 12.67 3.20
N ALA A 282 -6.38 13.00 2.43
CA ALA A 282 -7.67 12.32 2.51
C ALA A 282 -7.53 10.81 2.28
N ARG A 283 -6.84 10.40 1.21
CA ARG A 283 -6.62 9.00 0.90
C ARG A 283 -5.86 8.25 1.98
N ARG A 284 -4.74 8.79 2.48
CA ARG A 284 -3.95 8.14 3.55
C ARG A 284 -4.79 7.93 4.80
N SER A 285 -5.58 8.94 5.16
CA SER A 285 -6.46 8.88 6.31
C SER A 285 -7.54 7.81 6.16
N LEU A 286 -8.11 7.67 4.94
CA LEU A 286 -9.04 6.58 4.62
C LEU A 286 -8.35 5.22 4.73
N LEU A 287 -7.17 5.05 4.11
CA LEU A 287 -6.41 3.80 4.17
C LEU A 287 -6.13 3.37 5.62
N HIS A 288 -5.77 4.30 6.50
CA HIS A 288 -5.53 3.99 7.90
C HIS A 288 -6.80 3.59 8.65
N ALA A 289 -7.93 4.26 8.38
CA ALA A 289 -9.22 3.88 8.98
C ALA A 289 -9.67 2.50 8.50
N SER A 290 -9.51 2.22 7.21
CA SER A 290 -9.79 0.91 6.61
C SER A 290 -8.88 -0.18 7.20
N ASP A 291 -7.57 0.05 7.26
CA ASP A 291 -6.60 -0.86 7.88
C ASP A 291 -6.97 -1.22 9.33
N SER A 292 -7.34 -0.20 10.12
CA SER A 292 -7.74 -0.39 11.52
C SER A 292 -9.05 -1.18 11.63
N LEU A 293 -9.97 -1.01 10.69
CA LEU A 293 -11.22 -1.79 10.60
C LEU A 293 -10.92 -3.27 10.29
N PHE A 294 -10.13 -3.54 9.24
CA PHE A 294 -9.74 -4.90 8.85
C PHE A 294 -8.99 -5.60 9.99
N ARG A 295 -8.06 -4.88 10.62
CA ARG A 295 -7.29 -5.38 11.75
C ARG A 295 -8.17 -5.73 12.95
N GLY A 296 -9.08 -4.84 13.35
CA GLY A 296 -10.00 -5.10 14.46
C GLY A 296 -10.87 -6.32 14.17
N GLY A 297 -11.39 -6.40 12.95
CA GLY A 297 -12.20 -7.52 12.50
C GLY A 297 -11.48 -8.88 12.45
N TYR A 298 -10.20 -8.90 12.04
CA TYR A 298 -9.37 -10.12 12.04
C TYR A 298 -8.89 -10.56 13.42
N LEU A 299 -9.05 -9.71 14.45
CA LEU A 299 -8.80 -10.08 15.84
C LEU A 299 -10.03 -10.70 16.51
N TRP A 300 -11.20 -10.70 15.85
CA TRP A 300 -12.39 -11.36 16.37
C TRP A 300 -12.41 -12.85 16.09
N ASP A 301 -12.97 -13.62 17.02
CA ASP A 301 -13.37 -15.00 16.75
C ASP A 301 -14.84 -15.04 16.36
N GLY A 302 -15.12 -15.44 15.12
CA GLY A 302 -16.49 -15.54 14.61
C GLY A 302 -17.37 -16.55 15.36
N ASN A 303 -16.79 -17.47 16.13
CA ASN A 303 -17.51 -18.46 16.94
C ASN A 303 -17.86 -17.96 18.34
N LEU A 304 -17.42 -16.76 18.71
CA LEU A 304 -17.71 -16.16 20.01
C LEU A 304 -18.74 -15.03 19.85
N PRO A 305 -19.61 -14.80 20.86
CA PRO A 305 -20.46 -13.61 20.92
C PRO A 305 -19.65 -12.31 21.05
N SER A 306 -20.30 -11.17 20.83
CA SER A 306 -19.70 -9.84 20.93
C SER A 306 -19.10 -9.58 22.32
N ALA A 307 -19.81 -9.93 23.39
CA ALA A 307 -19.37 -9.76 24.77
C ALA A 307 -18.08 -10.53 25.12
N CYS A 308 -17.73 -11.56 24.33
CA CYS A 308 -16.56 -12.41 24.56
C CYS A 308 -15.33 -12.00 23.73
N GLN A 309 -15.43 -10.96 22.90
CA GLN A 309 -14.33 -10.54 22.05
C GLN A 309 -13.25 -9.77 22.83
N PRO A 310 -11.99 -9.78 22.35
CA PRO A 310 -10.94 -8.96 22.94
C PRO A 310 -11.32 -7.48 22.92
N LYS A 311 -11.25 -6.82 24.08
CA LYS A 311 -11.58 -5.40 24.23
C LYS A 311 -10.78 -4.51 23.28
N SER A 312 -9.49 -4.80 23.10
CA SER A 312 -8.62 -4.08 22.17
C SER A 312 -9.10 -4.16 20.72
N ALA A 313 -9.69 -5.28 20.29
CA ALA A 313 -10.28 -5.43 18.97
C ALA A 313 -11.56 -4.59 18.82
N MET A 314 -12.39 -4.57 19.87
CA MET A 314 -13.58 -3.71 19.92
C MET A 314 -13.24 -2.22 19.88
N ASP A 315 -12.24 -1.79 20.66
CA ASP A 315 -11.78 -0.41 20.71
C ASP A 315 -11.25 0.05 19.34
N LEU A 316 -10.47 -0.81 18.66
CA LEU A 316 -10.02 -0.56 17.30
C LEU A 316 -11.18 -0.37 16.32
N TYR A 317 -12.20 -1.21 16.44
CA TYR A 317 -13.37 -1.15 15.58
C TYR A 317 -14.19 0.13 15.80
N VAL A 318 -14.48 0.49 17.06
CA VAL A 318 -15.18 1.74 17.43
C VAL A 318 -14.38 2.97 16.96
N LYS A 319 -13.06 2.95 17.16
CA LYS A 319 -12.17 4.02 16.69
C LYS A 319 -12.24 4.17 15.16
N SER A 320 -12.18 3.06 14.43
CA SER A 320 -12.22 3.07 12.96
C SER A 320 -13.54 3.63 12.44
N ARG A 321 -14.68 3.26 13.04
CA ARG A 321 -16.00 3.82 12.69
C ARG A 321 -16.07 5.33 12.90
N THR A 322 -15.63 5.78 14.07
CA THR A 322 -15.57 7.22 14.39
C THR A 322 -14.69 7.98 13.40
N GLN A 323 -13.55 7.39 13.00
CA GLN A 323 -12.67 7.96 12.00
C GLN A 323 -13.33 8.03 10.61
N LEU A 324 -14.06 7.00 10.19
CA LEU A 324 -14.79 7.00 8.91
C LEU A 324 -15.89 8.08 8.89
N ASP A 325 -16.63 8.26 9.98
CA ASP A 325 -17.65 9.32 10.08
C ASP A 325 -17.05 10.72 9.99
N ALA A 326 -15.95 10.95 10.71
CA ALA A 326 -15.22 12.20 10.64
C ALA A 326 -14.60 12.41 9.25
N TRP A 327 -14.08 11.34 8.63
CA TRP A 327 -13.50 11.37 7.29
C TRP A 327 -14.53 11.82 6.26
N ARG A 328 -15.78 11.32 6.32
CA ARG A 328 -16.85 11.74 5.41
C ARG A 328 -17.05 13.25 5.43
N VAL A 329 -17.22 13.82 6.64
CA VAL A 329 -17.45 15.25 6.81
C VAL A 329 -16.25 16.07 6.31
N SER A 330 -15.04 15.65 6.67
CA SER A 330 -13.81 16.32 6.25
C SER A 330 -13.58 16.26 4.73
N PHE A 331 -13.89 15.12 4.11
CA PHE A 331 -13.79 14.94 2.67
C PHE A 331 -14.84 15.76 1.92
N GLU A 332 -16.07 15.86 2.42
CA GLU A 332 -17.10 16.72 1.83
C GLU A 332 -16.73 18.20 1.90
N ASN A 333 -16.18 18.67 3.03
CA ASN A 333 -15.64 20.02 3.15
C ASN A 333 -14.52 20.26 2.13
N PHE A 334 -13.55 19.33 2.07
CA PHE A 334 -12.44 19.40 1.13
C PHE A 334 -12.92 19.47 -0.33
N MET A 335 -13.88 18.63 -0.72
CA MET A 335 -14.43 18.62 -2.07
C MET A 335 -15.19 19.90 -2.38
N LYS A 336 -15.98 20.45 -1.44
CA LYS A 336 -16.66 21.75 -1.63
C LYS A 336 -15.65 22.87 -1.89
N SER A 337 -14.57 22.92 -1.11
CA SER A 337 -13.57 23.99 -1.21
C SER A 337 -12.62 23.84 -2.40
N HIS A 338 -12.26 22.63 -2.81
CA HIS A 338 -11.14 22.42 -3.74
C HIS A 338 -11.50 21.74 -5.08
N SER A 339 -12.68 21.11 -5.21
CA SER A 339 -13.00 20.32 -6.42
C SER A 339 -12.98 21.12 -7.72
N HIS A 340 -13.26 22.43 -7.65
CA HIS A 340 -13.27 23.33 -8.81
C HIS A 340 -11.88 23.54 -9.43
N THR A 341 -10.80 23.28 -8.69
CA THR A 341 -9.42 23.39 -9.20
C THR A 341 -8.83 22.06 -9.65
N PHE A 342 -9.59 20.96 -9.57
CA PHE A 342 -9.04 19.64 -9.83
C PHE A 342 -8.89 19.39 -11.33
N ASP A 343 -7.76 18.78 -11.69
CA ASP A 343 -7.63 18.16 -13.00
C ASP A 343 -8.43 16.84 -13.09
N SER A 344 -8.49 16.28 -14.30
CA SER A 344 -9.18 15.00 -14.55
C SER A 344 -8.62 13.85 -13.69
N LYS A 345 -7.31 13.81 -13.44
CA LYS A 345 -6.68 12.75 -12.63
C LYS A 345 -7.11 12.87 -11.17
N GLN A 346 -7.10 14.08 -10.61
CA GLN A 346 -7.51 14.37 -9.24
C GLN A 346 -9.00 14.11 -9.02
N LEU A 347 -9.88 14.48 -9.96
CA LEU A 347 -11.30 14.16 -9.89
C LEU A 347 -11.54 12.65 -9.87
N ARG A 348 -10.83 11.89 -10.71
CA ARG A 348 -10.92 10.42 -10.73
C ARG A 348 -10.38 9.80 -9.45
N GLY A 349 -9.28 10.33 -8.90
CA GLY A 349 -8.75 9.91 -7.61
C GLY A 349 -9.72 10.18 -6.46
N ALA A 350 -10.41 11.33 -6.46
CA ALA A 350 -11.44 11.67 -5.48
C ALA A 350 -12.66 10.75 -5.57
N ALA A 351 -13.13 10.45 -6.79
CA ALA A 351 -14.21 9.48 -7.01
C ALA A 351 -13.81 8.09 -6.49
N LEU A 352 -12.57 7.65 -6.74
CA LEU A 352 -12.06 6.38 -6.24
C LEU A 352 -11.99 6.35 -4.70
N CYS A 353 -11.56 7.44 -4.05
CA CYS A 353 -11.63 7.55 -2.58
C CYS A 353 -13.07 7.43 -2.07
N LYS A 354 -14.05 8.03 -2.74
CA LYS A 354 -15.46 7.94 -2.34
C LYS A 354 -16.03 6.53 -2.53
N VAL A 355 -15.64 5.82 -3.59
CA VAL A 355 -15.97 4.39 -3.79
C VAL A 355 -15.45 3.55 -2.63
N HIS A 356 -14.16 3.66 -2.31
CA HIS A 356 -13.56 2.91 -1.20
C HIS A 356 -14.19 3.27 0.14
N TYR A 357 -14.43 4.56 0.39
CA TYR A 357 -15.16 5.01 1.58
C TYR A 357 -16.53 4.35 1.69
N ALA A 358 -17.34 4.34 0.62
CA ALA A 358 -18.65 3.74 0.64
C ALA A 358 -18.58 2.25 0.98
N THR A 359 -17.64 1.51 0.36
CA THR A 359 -17.41 0.09 0.65
C THR A 359 -17.07 -0.14 2.13
N VAL A 360 -16.04 0.53 2.65
CA VAL A 360 -15.60 0.29 4.04
C VAL A 360 -16.57 0.85 5.06
N HIS A 361 -17.35 1.90 4.72
CA HIS A 361 -18.43 2.38 5.56
C HIS A 361 -19.55 1.35 5.67
N ILE A 362 -19.96 0.71 4.57
CA ILE A 362 -20.94 -0.38 4.63
C ILE A 362 -20.40 -1.51 5.53
N MET A 363 -19.18 -1.98 5.28
CA MET A 363 -18.52 -3.01 6.10
C MET A 363 -18.53 -2.65 7.59
N ALA A 364 -18.15 -1.42 7.93
CA ALA A 364 -18.09 -0.91 9.31
C ALA A 364 -19.46 -0.63 9.95
N ARG A 365 -20.55 -0.67 9.20
CA ARG A 365 -21.91 -0.49 9.77
C ARG A 365 -22.64 -1.82 9.91
N VAL A 366 -22.49 -2.72 8.94
CA VAL A 366 -23.09 -4.06 9.05
C VAL A 366 -22.45 -4.91 10.15
N THR A 367 -21.19 -4.64 10.48
CA THR A 367 -20.48 -5.28 11.59
C THR A 367 -20.64 -4.58 12.92
N GLU A 368 -21.58 -3.65 13.05
CA GLU A 368 -21.98 -3.13 14.37
C GLU A 368 -22.48 -4.28 15.25
N LEU A 369 -21.74 -4.49 16.33
CA LEU A 369 -21.99 -5.55 17.30
C LEU A 369 -22.87 -4.98 18.40
N ASP A 370 -23.98 -5.67 18.66
CA ASP A 370 -24.78 -5.46 19.85
C ASP A 370 -24.12 -6.24 21.00
N PRO A 371 -23.64 -5.58 22.07
CA PRO A 371 -23.04 -6.26 23.22
C PRO A 371 -23.99 -7.26 23.90
N ASP A 372 -25.30 -7.05 23.74
CA ASP A 372 -26.33 -7.85 24.38
C ASP A 372 -26.81 -9.01 23.48
N ASP A 373 -26.36 -9.10 22.22
CA ASP A 373 -26.70 -10.22 21.32
C ASP A 373 -25.89 -11.47 21.69
N PRO A 374 -26.55 -12.55 22.17
CA PRO A 374 -25.86 -13.76 22.62
C PRO A 374 -25.41 -14.66 21.46
N ARG A 375 -25.73 -14.33 20.21
CA ARG A 375 -25.40 -15.15 19.03
C ARG A 375 -23.92 -15.04 18.66
N MET A 376 -23.40 -16.06 17.99
CA MET A 376 -22.05 -16.04 17.45
C MET A 376 -21.93 -14.96 16.38
N ILE A 377 -20.81 -14.23 16.36
CA ILE A 377 -20.58 -13.13 15.41
C ILE A 377 -20.82 -13.55 13.94
N LYS A 378 -20.36 -14.75 13.56
CA LYS A 378 -20.50 -15.26 12.19
C LYS A 378 -21.97 -15.43 11.75
N ASP A 379 -22.88 -15.68 12.68
CA ASP A 379 -24.28 -16.01 12.40
C ASP A 379 -25.10 -14.76 12.03
N PHE A 380 -24.69 -13.57 12.46
CA PHE A 380 -25.49 -12.34 12.29
C PHE A 380 -24.80 -11.23 11.48
N ILE A 381 -23.46 -11.23 11.32
CA ILE A 381 -22.75 -10.23 10.48
C ILE A 381 -23.24 -10.29 9.02
N ASN A 382 -23.53 -11.48 8.52
CA ASN A 382 -23.87 -11.70 7.10
C ASN A 382 -25.37 -11.67 6.81
N GLU A 383 -26.19 -11.27 7.78
CA GLU A 383 -27.64 -11.18 7.61
C GLU A 383 -28.00 -10.23 6.45
N PRO A 384 -28.71 -10.72 5.41
CA PRO A 384 -29.11 -9.91 4.26
C PRO A 384 -29.74 -8.56 4.64
N LYS A 385 -30.59 -8.55 5.67
CA LYS A 385 -31.32 -7.35 6.12
C LYS A 385 -30.40 -6.21 6.56
N LYS A 386 -29.21 -6.50 7.08
CA LYS A 386 -28.24 -5.46 7.46
C LYS A 386 -27.69 -4.72 6.24
N PHE A 387 -27.62 -5.37 5.08
CA PHE A 387 -27.18 -4.75 3.83
C PHE A 387 -28.30 -3.98 3.12
N ALA A 388 -29.57 -4.29 3.40
CA ALA A 388 -30.73 -3.68 2.76
C ALA A 388 -30.76 -2.14 2.91
N VAL A 389 -30.33 -1.62 4.07
CA VAL A 389 -30.36 -0.18 4.37
C VAL A 389 -29.30 0.62 3.60
N PHE A 390 -28.35 -0.05 2.95
CA PHE A 390 -27.22 0.56 2.23
C PHE A 390 -27.38 0.53 0.71
N ASP A 391 -28.59 0.32 0.17
CA ASP A 391 -28.82 0.32 -1.28
C ASP A 391 -28.31 1.62 -1.94
N SER A 392 -28.48 2.76 -1.27
CA SER A 392 -28.02 4.06 -1.78
C SER A 392 -26.49 4.11 -1.93
N GLU A 393 -25.76 3.56 -0.97
CA GLU A 393 -24.30 3.51 -0.99
C GLU A 393 -23.78 2.51 -2.02
N PHE A 394 -24.45 1.36 -2.20
CA PHE A 394 -24.13 0.44 -3.30
C PHE A 394 -24.35 1.11 -4.67
N GLN A 395 -25.43 1.87 -4.84
CA GLN A 395 -25.65 2.65 -6.07
C GLN A 395 -24.57 3.72 -6.28
N VAL A 396 -24.09 4.38 -5.22
CA VAL A 396 -22.96 5.32 -5.29
C VAL A 396 -21.70 4.61 -5.79
N ILE A 397 -21.39 3.41 -5.28
CA ILE A 397 -20.25 2.60 -5.75
C ILE A 397 -20.37 2.34 -7.25
N VAL A 398 -21.53 1.85 -7.72
CA VAL A 398 -21.77 1.52 -9.13
C VAL A 398 -21.70 2.76 -10.02
N SER A 399 -22.30 3.88 -9.61
CA SER A 399 -22.35 5.13 -10.38
C SER A 399 -20.96 5.73 -10.58
N LEU A 400 -20.17 5.80 -9.51
CA LEU A 400 -18.79 6.31 -9.57
C LEU A 400 -17.88 5.36 -10.35
N ALA A 401 -18.01 4.05 -10.14
CA ALA A 401 -17.27 3.05 -10.91
C ALA A 401 -17.59 3.16 -12.42
N ARG A 402 -18.86 3.32 -12.79
CA ARG A 402 -19.29 3.52 -14.19
C ARG A 402 -18.64 4.77 -14.79
N SER A 403 -18.63 5.87 -14.05
CA SER A 403 -18.00 7.12 -14.48
C SER A 403 -16.50 6.96 -14.71
N LEU A 404 -15.80 6.28 -13.80
CA LEU A 404 -14.37 5.98 -13.91
C LEU A 404 -14.04 5.05 -15.09
N ILE A 405 -14.88 4.04 -15.33
CA ILE A 405 -14.72 3.09 -16.43
C ILE A 405 -14.96 3.79 -17.77
N ASN A 406 -16.04 4.55 -17.91
CA ASN A 406 -16.32 5.32 -19.13
C ASN A 406 -15.16 6.27 -19.47
N ALA A 407 -14.64 6.98 -18.47
CA ALA A 407 -13.51 7.89 -18.66
C ALA A 407 -12.22 7.15 -19.07
N ALA A 408 -11.99 5.94 -18.57
CA ALA A 408 -10.87 5.10 -19.00
C ALA A 408 -11.05 4.54 -20.43
N GLU A 409 -12.28 4.21 -20.82
CA GLU A 409 -12.60 3.79 -22.19
C GLU A 409 -12.42 4.95 -23.20
N GLU A 410 -12.79 6.17 -22.81
CA GLU A 410 -12.55 7.38 -23.61
C GLU A 410 -11.05 7.67 -23.76
N ASP A 411 -10.27 7.52 -22.70
CA ASP A 411 -8.81 7.62 -22.75
C ASP A 411 -8.22 6.63 -23.76
N ALA A 412 -8.68 5.37 -23.73
CA ALA A 412 -8.24 4.34 -24.65
C ALA A 412 -8.61 4.67 -26.11
N LYS A 413 -9.84 5.18 -26.35
CA LYS A 413 -10.27 5.66 -27.68
C LYS A 413 -9.42 6.83 -28.18
N ALA A 414 -8.93 7.67 -27.28
CA ALA A 414 -8.01 8.77 -27.58
C ALA A 414 -6.55 8.31 -27.76
N GLY A 415 -6.28 7.01 -27.77
CA GLY A 415 -4.93 6.44 -27.95
C GLY A 415 -4.04 6.53 -26.71
N ARG A 416 -4.60 6.86 -25.53
CA ARG A 416 -3.84 6.76 -24.27
C ARG A 416 -3.67 5.28 -23.90
N PRO A 417 -2.51 4.87 -23.36
CA PRO A 417 -2.32 3.49 -22.91
C PRO A 417 -3.40 3.08 -21.91
N ALA A 418 -3.95 1.89 -22.09
CA ALA A 418 -4.91 1.34 -21.14
C ALA A 418 -4.19 1.03 -19.82
N PHE A 419 -4.76 1.47 -18.70
CA PHE A 419 -4.30 1.03 -17.39
C PHE A 419 -4.63 -0.45 -17.22
N THR A 420 -3.61 -1.32 -17.24
CA THR A 420 -3.79 -2.77 -17.18
C THR A 420 -3.43 -3.35 -15.83
N PHE A 421 -2.45 -2.75 -15.14
CA PHE A 421 -1.95 -3.24 -13.84
C PHE A 421 -1.71 -2.09 -12.86
N SER A 422 -2.29 -2.18 -11.66
CA SER A 422 -2.03 -1.24 -10.59
C SER A 422 -1.76 -1.96 -9.28
N THR A 423 -0.97 -1.36 -8.40
CA THR A 423 -0.83 -1.78 -6.99
C THR A 423 -1.64 -0.90 -6.06
N ASP A 424 -2.48 -0.04 -6.62
CA ASP A 424 -3.44 0.74 -5.87
C ASP A 424 -4.72 -0.05 -5.57
N LEU A 425 -5.51 0.44 -4.61
CA LEU A 425 -6.86 -0.04 -4.40
C LEU A 425 -7.74 0.51 -5.53
N GLY A 426 -8.21 -0.36 -6.43
CA GLY A 426 -9.03 0.04 -7.57
C GLY A 426 -10.50 -0.35 -7.41
N LEU A 427 -11.14 -0.76 -8.50
CA LEU A 427 -12.58 -1.00 -8.56
C LEU A 427 -12.99 -2.46 -8.38
N ILE A 428 -12.06 -3.41 -8.51
CA ILE A 428 -12.40 -4.84 -8.53
C ILE A 428 -13.00 -5.25 -7.19
N ALA A 429 -12.35 -4.93 -6.07
CA ALA A 429 -12.84 -5.31 -4.74
C ALA A 429 -14.19 -4.64 -4.36
N PRO A 430 -14.40 -3.32 -4.55
CA PRO A 430 -15.71 -2.68 -4.35
C PRO A 430 -16.85 -3.27 -5.20
N LEU A 431 -16.58 -3.56 -6.48
CA LEU A 431 -17.58 -4.13 -7.38
C LEU A 431 -17.88 -5.59 -7.02
N TYR A 432 -16.85 -6.38 -6.68
CA TYR A 432 -17.02 -7.72 -6.12
C TYR A 432 -17.91 -7.69 -4.88
N PHE A 433 -17.58 -6.85 -3.91
CA PHE A 433 -18.36 -6.68 -2.69
C PHE A 433 -19.83 -6.32 -3.00
N THR A 434 -20.05 -5.41 -3.94
CA THR A 434 -21.40 -5.04 -4.40
C THR A 434 -22.15 -6.22 -5.02
N CYS A 435 -21.50 -7.02 -5.86
CA CYS A 435 -22.09 -8.21 -6.48
C CYS A 435 -22.55 -9.26 -5.46
N ILE A 436 -21.78 -9.41 -4.37
CA ILE A 436 -22.03 -10.44 -3.35
C ILE A 436 -23.03 -9.95 -2.29
N LYS A 437 -22.97 -8.67 -1.90
CA LYS A 437 -23.68 -8.16 -0.70
C LYS A 437 -24.90 -7.28 -0.99
N SER A 438 -25.02 -6.68 -2.18
CA SER A 438 -26.21 -5.90 -2.53
C SER A 438 -27.43 -6.80 -2.71
N LEU A 439 -28.53 -6.52 -2.02
CA LEU A 439 -29.81 -7.25 -2.22
C LEU A 439 -30.59 -6.80 -3.45
N ASN A 440 -30.30 -5.61 -3.98
CA ASN A 440 -30.93 -5.12 -5.18
C ASN A 440 -30.32 -5.81 -6.41
N GLU A 441 -31.15 -6.61 -7.10
CA GLU A 441 -30.76 -7.37 -8.28
C GLU A 441 -30.20 -6.47 -9.38
N ILE A 442 -30.79 -5.31 -9.62
CA ILE A 442 -30.35 -4.36 -10.65
C ILE A 442 -28.94 -3.87 -10.31
N THR A 443 -28.73 -3.45 -9.06
CA THR A 443 -27.43 -2.94 -8.57
C THR A 443 -26.32 -4.00 -8.69
N ARG A 444 -26.58 -5.25 -8.28
CA ARG A 444 -25.58 -6.33 -8.37
C ARG A 444 -25.27 -6.72 -9.83
N HIS A 445 -26.26 -6.70 -10.73
CA HIS A 445 -26.04 -6.96 -12.16
C HIS A 445 -25.27 -5.84 -12.84
N GLN A 446 -25.56 -4.59 -12.49
CA GLN A 446 -24.78 -3.44 -12.96
C GLN A 446 -23.32 -3.51 -12.48
N ALA A 447 -23.07 -3.92 -11.23
CA ALA A 447 -21.71 -4.12 -10.74
C ALA A 447 -20.96 -5.21 -11.54
N LEU A 448 -21.62 -6.32 -11.86
CA LEU A 448 -21.04 -7.39 -12.69
C LEU A 448 -20.78 -6.92 -14.14
N GLU A 449 -21.69 -6.14 -14.73
CA GLU A 449 -21.51 -5.50 -16.05
C GLU A 449 -20.24 -4.64 -16.08
N LEU A 450 -20.03 -3.84 -15.03
CA LEU A 450 -18.84 -2.99 -14.91
C LEU A 450 -17.56 -3.80 -14.74
N LEU A 451 -17.56 -4.89 -13.97
CA LEU A 451 -16.42 -5.81 -13.88
C LEU A 451 -16.05 -6.41 -15.24
N LEU A 452 -17.04 -6.79 -16.06
CA LEU A 452 -16.85 -7.34 -17.40
C LEU A 452 -16.22 -6.32 -18.36
N ARG A 453 -16.62 -5.04 -18.24
CA ARG A 453 -16.08 -3.94 -19.07
C ARG A 453 -14.71 -3.45 -18.61
N TYR A 454 -14.27 -3.85 -17.42
CA TYR A 454 -13.05 -3.39 -16.80
C TYR A 454 -12.06 -4.54 -16.57
N PRO A 455 -11.56 -5.19 -17.65
CA PRO A 455 -10.52 -6.17 -17.50
C PRO A 455 -9.28 -5.47 -16.94
N ARG A 456 -8.86 -5.79 -15.71
CA ARG A 456 -7.72 -5.17 -15.01
C ARG A 456 -7.15 -6.13 -13.97
N LYS A 457 -5.91 -5.84 -13.58
CA LYS A 457 -5.25 -6.46 -12.44
C LYS A 457 -4.88 -5.39 -11.41
N GLU A 458 -5.38 -5.55 -10.19
CA GLU A 458 -5.24 -4.61 -9.08
C GLU A 458 -4.55 -5.34 -7.93
N GLY A 459 -3.22 -5.38 -7.97
CA GLY A 459 -2.40 -6.20 -7.08
C GLY A 459 -2.78 -7.67 -7.19
N MET A 460 -3.26 -8.23 -6.09
CA MET A 460 -3.71 -9.63 -6.00
C MET A 460 -5.09 -9.88 -6.60
N TRP A 461 -5.84 -8.82 -6.95
CA TRP A 461 -7.14 -8.92 -7.57
C TRP A 461 -7.01 -8.94 -9.09
N ASP A 462 -7.74 -9.83 -9.76
CA ASP A 462 -7.92 -9.76 -11.21
C ASP A 462 -9.39 -9.92 -11.56
N SER A 463 -9.82 -9.16 -12.57
CA SER A 463 -11.22 -9.07 -12.98
C SER A 463 -11.77 -10.43 -13.42
N SER A 464 -10.98 -11.24 -14.12
CA SER A 464 -11.43 -12.50 -14.71
C SER A 464 -11.74 -13.54 -13.63
N SER A 465 -10.83 -13.75 -12.68
CA SER A 465 -11.06 -14.63 -11.52
C SER A 465 -12.22 -14.12 -10.67
N THR A 466 -12.31 -12.80 -10.48
CA THR A 466 -13.39 -12.18 -9.69
C THR A 466 -14.76 -12.39 -10.34
N ILE A 467 -14.88 -12.26 -11.66
CA ILE A 467 -16.13 -12.51 -12.39
C ILE A 467 -16.58 -13.97 -12.23
N ASN A 468 -15.64 -14.92 -12.33
CA ASN A 468 -15.94 -16.33 -12.13
C ASN A 468 -16.41 -16.57 -10.70
N LEU A 469 -15.73 -15.98 -9.72
CA LEU A 469 -16.10 -16.06 -8.31
C LEU A 469 -17.52 -15.55 -8.05
N VAL A 470 -17.90 -14.41 -8.63
CA VAL A 470 -19.26 -13.86 -8.52
C VAL A 470 -20.29 -14.79 -9.16
N ARG A 471 -20.02 -15.27 -10.38
CA ARG A 471 -20.95 -16.17 -11.09
C ARG A 471 -21.17 -17.48 -10.35
N ASP A 472 -20.11 -18.05 -9.80
CA ASP A 472 -20.21 -19.30 -9.05
C ASP A 472 -20.91 -19.09 -7.71
N PHE A 473 -20.70 -17.94 -7.06
CA PHE A 473 -21.49 -17.53 -5.90
C PHE A 473 -22.99 -17.45 -6.23
N TRP A 474 -23.38 -16.73 -7.29
CA TRP A 474 -24.79 -16.60 -7.67
C TRP A 474 -25.43 -17.93 -8.08
N LYS A 475 -24.69 -18.82 -8.77
CA LYS A 475 -25.20 -20.18 -9.06
C LYS A 475 -25.47 -20.96 -7.78
N LEU A 476 -24.61 -20.82 -6.78
CA LEU A 476 -24.77 -21.50 -5.49
C LEU A 476 -25.93 -20.90 -4.70
N GLU A 477 -26.06 -19.57 -4.68
CA GLU A 477 -27.19 -18.84 -4.10
C GLU A 477 -28.52 -19.30 -4.72
N GLN A 478 -28.60 -19.38 -6.05
CA GLN A 478 -29.78 -19.90 -6.74
C GLN A 478 -30.08 -21.35 -6.35
N LYS A 479 -29.08 -22.25 -6.37
CA LYS A 479 -29.29 -23.65 -5.98
C LYS A 479 -29.86 -23.78 -4.58
N LEU A 480 -29.42 -22.95 -3.64
CA LEU A 480 -29.88 -22.99 -2.25
C LEU A 480 -31.27 -22.36 -2.07
N ILE A 481 -31.65 -21.37 -2.89
CA ILE A 481 -33.02 -20.85 -2.95
C ILE A 481 -34.00 -21.91 -3.51
N TYR A 482 -33.55 -22.71 -4.50
CA TYR A 482 -34.40 -23.66 -5.23
C TYR A 482 -34.34 -25.12 -4.73
N GLN A 483 -33.53 -25.46 -3.72
CA GLN A 483 -33.58 -26.80 -3.10
C GLN A 483 -34.83 -26.94 -2.22
N PRO A 484 -35.72 -27.92 -2.48
CA PRO A 484 -36.89 -28.19 -1.64
C PRO A 484 -36.44 -28.52 -0.21
N ARG A 485 -37.22 -28.03 0.78
CA ARG A 485 -37.04 -28.16 2.24
C ARG A 485 -36.88 -29.59 2.82
N GLU A 486 -36.64 -30.62 2.01
CA GLU A 486 -36.78 -32.03 2.40
C GLU A 486 -35.48 -32.69 2.91
N VAL A 487 -34.30 -32.10 2.69
CA VAL A 487 -33.01 -32.77 3.04
C VAL A 487 -32.41 -32.28 4.36
N TYR A 488 -32.89 -31.17 4.93
CA TYR A 488 -32.38 -30.61 6.18
C TYR A 488 -33.50 -30.53 7.21
N PRO A 489 -33.27 -30.97 8.48
CA PRO A 489 -34.30 -30.90 9.50
C PRO A 489 -34.81 -29.47 9.62
N VAL A 490 -36.13 -29.33 9.77
CA VAL A 490 -36.88 -28.08 9.86
C VAL A 490 -36.33 -27.21 11.00
N SER A 491 -35.30 -26.44 10.70
CA SER A 491 -34.97 -25.22 11.42
C SER A 491 -35.87 -24.14 10.81
N GLU A 492 -36.70 -23.52 11.64
CA GLU A 492 -37.63 -22.44 11.23
C GLU A 492 -36.90 -21.20 10.67
N ARG A 493 -35.56 -21.14 10.73
CA ARG A 493 -34.76 -20.06 10.17
C ARG A 493 -34.30 -20.36 8.73
N PRO A 494 -34.37 -19.39 7.80
CA PRO A 494 -33.72 -19.49 6.50
C PRO A 494 -32.21 -19.69 6.71
N MET A 495 -31.64 -20.77 6.16
CA MET A 495 -30.19 -20.99 6.18
C MET A 495 -29.51 -19.98 5.25
N GLN A 496 -28.51 -19.29 5.76
CA GLN A 496 -27.79 -18.27 5.00
C GLN A 496 -26.66 -18.92 4.18
N MET A 497 -26.34 -18.34 3.02
CA MET A 497 -25.21 -18.76 2.18
C MET A 497 -23.90 -18.88 2.97
N SER A 498 -23.69 -17.99 3.94
CA SER A 498 -22.56 -17.97 4.86
C SER A 498 -22.42 -19.19 5.76
N GLU A 499 -23.52 -19.90 6.01
CA GLU A 499 -23.53 -21.11 6.82
C GLU A 499 -23.23 -22.37 6.00
N LEU A 500 -23.44 -22.29 4.68
CA LEU A 500 -23.44 -23.46 3.78
C LEU A 500 -22.27 -23.49 2.81
N ALA A 501 -21.62 -22.35 2.57
CA ALA A 501 -20.58 -22.24 1.57
C ALA A 501 -19.38 -21.45 2.06
N ASN A 502 -18.20 -22.01 1.80
CA ASN A 502 -16.92 -21.44 2.16
C ASN A 502 -16.11 -21.13 0.90
N LEU A 503 -15.47 -19.97 0.87
CA LEU A 503 -14.49 -19.64 -0.17
C LEU A 503 -13.13 -20.25 0.18
N VAL A 504 -12.46 -20.88 -0.78
CA VAL A 504 -11.23 -21.65 -0.54
C VAL A 504 -10.18 -21.25 -1.57
N LEU A 505 -8.92 -21.09 -1.15
CA LEU A 505 -7.79 -21.01 -2.08
C LEU A 505 -7.30 -22.42 -2.37
N ASN A 506 -7.45 -22.91 -3.60
CA ASN A 506 -6.92 -24.22 -3.95
C ASN A 506 -5.38 -24.19 -4.13
N GLU A 507 -4.76 -25.37 -4.25
CA GLU A 507 -3.31 -25.51 -4.47
C GLU A 507 -2.80 -24.85 -5.76
N LYS A 508 -3.70 -24.59 -6.72
CA LYS A 508 -3.40 -23.91 -7.99
C LYS A 508 -3.51 -22.38 -7.87
N MET A 509 -3.67 -21.83 -6.66
CA MET A 509 -3.90 -20.40 -6.41
C MET A 509 -5.20 -19.88 -7.04
N GLN A 510 -6.23 -20.71 -7.10
CA GLN A 510 -7.53 -20.34 -7.63
C GLN A 510 -8.58 -20.37 -6.53
N TRP A 511 -9.41 -19.33 -6.52
CA TRP A 511 -10.53 -19.18 -5.60
C TRP A 511 -11.70 -20.08 -6.01
N GLU A 512 -12.21 -20.89 -5.08
CA GLU A 512 -13.33 -21.81 -5.31
C GLU A 512 -14.33 -21.78 -4.14
N TRP A 513 -15.63 -21.76 -4.45
CA TRP A 513 -16.68 -21.96 -3.45
C TRP A 513 -16.87 -23.45 -3.19
N LYS A 514 -16.72 -23.88 -1.94
CA LYS A 514 -16.99 -25.24 -1.47
C LYS A 514 -18.17 -25.23 -0.51
N ILE A 515 -19.07 -26.21 -0.65
CA ILE A 515 -20.14 -26.40 0.32
C ILE A 515 -19.52 -26.95 1.60
N SER A 516 -19.88 -26.36 2.74
CA SER A 516 -19.45 -26.80 4.06
C SER A 516 -20.06 -28.16 4.38
N GLU A 517 -19.35 -29.23 4.05
CA GLU A 517 -19.67 -30.58 4.51
C GLU A 517 -19.20 -30.74 5.96
N THR A 518 -19.91 -30.23 6.97
CA THR A 518 -19.74 -30.70 8.37
C THR A 518 -20.79 -30.09 9.30
N GLN A 519 -21.66 -30.93 9.89
CA GLN A 519 -21.57 -31.54 11.22
C GLN A 519 -21.90 -30.57 12.36
N ARG A 520 -22.93 -30.93 13.14
CA ARG A 520 -23.31 -30.30 14.42
C ARG A 520 -22.08 -30.14 15.30
N ILE A 521 -21.65 -28.91 15.54
CA ILE A 521 -20.72 -28.58 16.62
C ILE A 521 -21.57 -27.95 17.71
N GLU A 522 -21.61 -28.59 18.89
CA GLU A 522 -22.27 -28.04 20.07
C GLU A 522 -21.61 -26.71 20.48
N PRO A 523 -22.38 -25.68 20.88
CA PRO A 523 -21.82 -24.39 21.24
C PRO A 523 -20.94 -24.53 22.49
N PRO A 524 -19.73 -23.93 22.50
CA PRO A 524 -18.91 -23.89 23.71
C PRO A 524 -19.66 -23.09 24.79
N ARG A 525 -19.74 -23.65 26.01
CA ARG A 525 -20.36 -22.99 27.16
C ARG A 525 -19.41 -21.94 27.70
N CYS A 526 -19.87 -20.69 27.73
CA CYS A 526 -19.17 -19.59 28.39
C CYS A 526 -19.32 -19.75 29.92
N THR A 527 -18.25 -20.08 30.64
CA THR A 527 -18.27 -20.10 32.10
C THR A 527 -17.95 -18.70 32.63
N TYR A 528 -18.94 -18.07 33.25
CA TYR A 528 -18.75 -16.85 34.03
C TYR A 528 -17.97 -17.18 35.30
N GLY A 529 -16.69 -16.79 35.34
CA GLY A 529 -15.90 -16.86 36.55
C GLY A 529 -14.55 -17.51 36.30
N ASP A 530 -13.69 -16.82 35.56
CA ASP A 530 -12.25 -16.85 35.82
C ASP A 530 -11.71 -15.44 35.58
N ASP A 531 -10.75 -15.06 36.41
CA ASP A 531 -10.18 -13.72 36.50
C ASP A 531 -9.54 -13.31 35.16
N PHE A 532 -10.28 -12.53 34.35
CA PHE A 532 -9.88 -12.07 33.01
C PHE A 532 -8.84 -10.94 33.03
N SER A 533 -8.25 -10.64 34.18
CA SER A 533 -7.09 -9.75 34.30
C SER A 533 -5.85 -10.30 33.56
N ASN A 534 -5.83 -11.59 33.21
CA ASN A 534 -4.77 -12.21 32.42
C ASN A 534 -5.03 -12.22 30.89
N LEU A 535 -6.14 -11.68 30.37
CA LEU A 535 -6.34 -11.58 28.91
C LEU A 535 -5.60 -10.40 28.26
N GLU A 536 -4.96 -9.53 29.05
CA GLU A 536 -3.96 -8.59 28.53
C GLU A 536 -2.62 -9.27 28.20
N GLU A 537 -2.35 -10.45 28.78
CA GLU A 537 -1.25 -11.32 28.39
C GLU A 537 -1.79 -12.48 27.56
N PHE A 538 -1.39 -12.55 26.29
CA PHE A 538 -1.72 -13.63 25.35
C PHE A 538 -1.09 -14.98 25.74
N SER A 539 -1.22 -15.42 27.00
CA SER A 539 -0.59 -16.58 27.63
C SER A 539 -1.21 -17.92 27.23
N TRP A 540 -2.36 -17.92 26.55
CA TRP A 540 -2.99 -19.10 25.96
C TRP A 540 -2.48 -19.42 24.55
N LEU A 541 -1.64 -18.55 23.97
CA LEU A 541 -0.81 -18.94 22.83
C LEU A 541 0.31 -19.85 23.36
N PRO A 542 0.66 -20.95 22.67
CA PRO A 542 1.79 -21.78 23.06
C PRO A 542 3.03 -20.91 23.33
N ASN A 543 3.64 -21.10 24.51
CA ASN A 543 4.81 -20.34 25.00
C ASN A 543 6.09 -20.49 24.13
N GLU A 544 6.00 -21.16 22.98
CA GLU A 544 7.07 -21.31 21.99
C GLU A 544 7.09 -20.19 20.93
N MET A 545 6.20 -19.19 21.00
CA MET A 545 6.24 -18.01 20.11
C MET A 545 7.28 -16.94 20.52
N LYS A 546 8.46 -17.37 20.98
CA LYS A 546 9.66 -16.50 21.00
C LYS A 546 10.40 -16.47 19.67
N ASP A 547 10.04 -17.36 18.74
CA ASP A 547 10.52 -17.31 17.37
C ASP A 547 9.37 -16.97 16.42
N ILE A 548 9.52 -15.82 15.73
CA ILE A 548 8.73 -15.38 14.57
C ILE A 548 9.06 -16.30 13.37
N GLU A 549 9.05 -17.62 13.58
CA GLU A 549 9.39 -18.67 12.62
C GLU A 549 8.20 -19.59 12.32
N LEU A 550 7.17 -19.69 13.18
CA LEU A 550 5.96 -20.47 12.86
C LEU A 550 4.87 -19.63 12.16
N PHE A 551 5.17 -19.23 10.92
CA PHE A 551 4.16 -19.16 9.87
C PHE A 551 4.62 -20.12 8.76
N GLU A 552 4.87 -21.39 9.13
CA GLU A 552 5.15 -22.42 8.15
C GLU A 552 3.84 -22.88 7.51
N MET A 553 3.75 -22.70 6.19
CA MET A 553 2.60 -23.14 5.41
C MET A 553 2.49 -24.66 5.43
N LEU A 554 1.71 -25.21 6.38
CA LEU A 554 1.22 -26.57 6.24
C LEU A 554 0.25 -26.62 5.06
N GLY A 555 0.54 -27.49 4.10
CA GLY A 555 -0.15 -27.63 2.81
C GLY A 555 -1.56 -28.22 2.91
N GLY A 556 -2.43 -27.61 3.71
CA GLY A 556 -3.88 -27.86 3.69
C GLY A 556 -4.58 -26.86 2.77
N SER A 557 -5.64 -27.30 2.08
CA SER A 557 -6.55 -26.39 1.36
C SER A 557 -7.39 -25.61 2.40
N PRO A 558 -7.18 -24.30 2.58
CA PRO A 558 -7.74 -23.57 3.70
C PRO A 558 -9.13 -23.01 3.34
N THR A 559 -10.08 -23.08 4.28
CA THR A 559 -11.51 -22.77 4.02
C THR A 559 -12.01 -21.53 4.77
N LEU A 560 -12.73 -20.66 4.08
CA LEU A 560 -13.37 -19.46 4.64
C LEU A 560 -14.76 -19.80 5.15
N GLY A 561 -14.99 -19.86 6.45
CA GLY A 561 -16.34 -19.56 6.96
C GLY A 561 -16.61 -18.09 6.69
N ILE A 562 -17.73 -17.72 6.05
CA ILE A 562 -18.06 -16.30 5.83
C ILE A 562 -18.25 -15.67 7.22
N SER A 563 -17.17 -15.14 7.77
CA SER A 563 -17.06 -14.62 9.12
C SER A 563 -16.65 -13.15 9.12
N TRP A 564 -16.42 -12.59 7.93
CA TRP A 564 -16.04 -11.20 7.74
C TRP A 564 -16.85 -10.55 6.59
N PRO A 565 -17.36 -9.31 6.76
CA PRO A 565 -18.36 -8.67 5.90
C PRO A 565 -17.93 -8.40 4.47
#